data_AF-A0A2V1D4J9-F1
#
_entry.id   AF-A0A2V1D4J9-F1
#
_cell.length_a   1.000
_cell.length_b   1.000
_cell.length_c   1.000
_cell.angle_alpha   90.00
_cell.angle_beta   90.00
_cell.angle_gamma   90.00
#
_symmetry.space_group_name_H-M   'P 1'
#
loop_
_entity.id
_entity.type
_entity.pdbx_description
1 polymer ?
#
loop_
_entity_poly.entity_id
_entity_poly.type
_entity_poly.pdbx_seq_one_letter_code
_entity_poly.pdbx_strand_id
1 'polypeptide(L)'
;CPNINIIKLKTFKPLNVLSKDIKAETQNIKFSFAKADAANEDPKSLALVWINGQNQPIVKSLINPILDGDSFQFEASLPYDEFLMNGLTISAVVKGSGPFASIDDVAKATLLGPGLIEIN
;
A
#
# COMPACT_ATOMS: atom_id res chain seq x y z
N CYS A 1 9.78 22.29 -23.56
CA CYS A 1 9.74 21.35 -22.41
C CYS A 1 8.93 20.14 -22.85
N PRO A 2 9.53 18.95 -23.03
CA PRO A 2 8.86 17.84 -23.72
C PRO A 2 7.79 17.21 -22.82
N ASN A 3 6.55 17.57 -23.12
CA ASN A 3 5.29 16.82 -23.08
C ASN A 3 5.17 15.60 -22.14
N ILE A 4 4.43 15.81 -21.04
CA ILE A 4 3.78 14.78 -20.21
C ILE A 4 3.00 13.72 -21.05
N ASN A 5 2.57 14.08 -22.27
CA ASN A 5 1.83 13.21 -23.19
C ASN A 5 2.67 12.11 -23.85
N ILE A 6 4.00 12.13 -23.73
CA ILE A 6 4.89 11.09 -24.30
C ILE A 6 5.16 9.98 -23.27
N ILE A 7 5.11 10.30 -21.97
CA ILE A 7 5.38 9.35 -20.89
C ILE A 7 4.04 8.75 -20.47
N LYS A 8 3.78 7.51 -20.88
CA LYS A 8 2.61 6.75 -20.40
C LYS A 8 2.77 6.39 -18.93
N LEU A 9 2.44 7.32 -18.05
CA LEU A 9 2.44 7.10 -16.60
C LEU A 9 1.15 6.36 -16.22
N LYS A 10 1.30 5.20 -15.57
CA LYS A 10 0.19 4.48 -14.95
C LYS A 10 -0.17 5.23 -13.66
N THR A 11 -1.31 5.92 -13.66
CA THR A 11 -1.84 6.55 -12.45
C THR A 11 -2.64 5.53 -11.66
N PHE A 12 -2.37 5.44 -10.37
CA PHE A 12 -3.09 4.56 -9.44
C PHE A 12 -4.17 5.33 -8.69
N LYS A 13 -5.21 4.61 -8.27
CA LYS A 13 -6.21 5.15 -7.35
C LYS A 13 -5.63 5.18 -5.94
N PRO A 14 -5.88 6.25 -5.16
CA PRO A 14 -5.28 6.39 -3.83
C PRO A 14 -5.77 5.29 -2.88
N LEU A 15 -4.93 4.96 -1.90
CA LEU A 15 -5.30 4.09 -0.78
C LEU A 15 -5.58 4.96 0.44
N ASN A 16 -6.79 4.87 1.00
CA ASN A 16 -7.14 5.69 2.16
C ASN A 16 -6.53 5.10 3.42
N VAL A 17 -5.85 5.93 4.20
CA VAL A 17 -5.34 5.57 5.53
C VAL A 17 -6.37 6.04 6.56
N LEU A 18 -6.98 5.09 7.27
CA LEU A 18 -8.04 5.38 8.25
C LEU A 18 -7.48 5.60 9.66
N SER A 19 -6.35 4.99 9.99
CA SER A 19 -5.66 5.24 11.26
C SER A 19 -5.18 6.69 11.34
N LYS A 20 -5.37 7.32 12.50
CA LYS A 20 -4.84 8.64 12.83
C LYS A 20 -3.74 8.50 13.89
N ASP A 21 -2.87 9.49 14.00
CA ASP A 21 -1.80 9.56 15.00
C ASP A 21 -0.90 8.32 15.01
N ILE A 22 -0.35 7.99 13.83
CA ILE A 22 0.55 6.86 13.64
C ILE A 22 1.85 7.12 14.38
N LYS A 23 2.06 6.38 15.48
CA LYS A 23 3.28 6.42 16.28
C LYS A 23 4.48 5.72 15.61
N ALA A 24 5.66 6.10 16.06
CA ALA A 24 6.93 5.45 15.75
C ALA A 24 7.10 4.10 16.49
N GLU A 25 6.17 3.16 16.26
CA GLU A 25 6.19 1.81 16.84
C GLU A 25 5.49 0.81 15.91
N THR A 26 5.79 -0.48 16.09
CA THR A 26 5.11 -1.54 15.33
C THR A 26 3.63 -1.59 15.71
N GLN A 27 2.76 -1.30 14.77
CA GLN A 27 1.32 -1.25 14.98
C GLN A 27 0.54 -1.66 13.74
N ASN A 28 -0.75 -1.96 13.89
CA ASN A 28 -1.62 -2.21 12.75
C ASN A 28 -2.21 -0.90 12.23
N ILE A 29 -2.08 -0.67 10.93
CA ILE A 29 -2.66 0.49 10.25
C ILE A 29 -3.90 0.04 9.48
N LYS A 30 -5.00 0.75 9.70
CA LYS A 30 -6.27 0.54 9.00
C LYS A 30 -6.27 1.30 7.69
N PHE A 31 -6.68 0.62 6.64
CA PHE A 31 -6.81 1.16 5.29
C PHE A 31 -8.20 0.90 4.73
N SER A 32 -8.59 1.72 3.74
CA SER A 32 -9.76 1.45 2.93
C SER A 32 -9.60 1.82 1.46
N PHE A 33 -10.37 1.15 0.62
CA PHE A 33 -10.51 1.47 -0.80
C PHE A 33 -11.90 1.07 -1.30
N ALA A 34 -12.34 1.64 -2.42
CA ALA A 34 -13.63 1.28 -3.01
C ALA A 34 -13.53 -0.09 -3.69
N LYS A 35 -14.50 -0.98 -3.46
CA LYS A 35 -14.52 -2.33 -4.05
C LYS A 35 -14.34 -2.32 -5.57
N ALA A 36 -14.93 -1.32 -6.24
CA ALA A 36 -14.84 -1.15 -7.69
C ALA A 36 -13.39 -0.96 -8.19
N ASP A 37 -12.51 -0.39 -7.36
CA ASP A 37 -11.13 -0.07 -7.74
C ASP A 37 -10.21 -1.30 -7.69
N ALA A 38 -10.58 -2.36 -6.97
CA ALA A 38 -9.83 -3.61 -6.90
C ALA A 38 -10.24 -4.64 -7.97
N ALA A 39 -11.03 -4.24 -8.98
CA ALA A 39 -11.40 -5.07 -10.13
C ALA A 39 -11.97 -6.47 -9.79
N ASN A 40 -12.62 -6.62 -8.62
CA ASN A 40 -13.11 -7.89 -8.06
C ASN A 40 -12.04 -8.96 -7.77
N GLU A 41 -10.79 -8.56 -7.53
CA GLU A 41 -9.75 -9.47 -7.06
C GLU A 41 -10.13 -10.08 -5.69
N ASP A 42 -9.78 -11.36 -5.49
CA ASP A 42 -9.97 -12.03 -4.19
C ASP A 42 -9.07 -11.34 -3.15
N PRO A 43 -9.61 -10.85 -2.02
CA PRO A 43 -8.81 -10.33 -0.90
C PRO A 43 -7.60 -11.18 -0.49
N LYS A 44 -7.70 -12.50 -0.63
CA LYS A 44 -6.62 -13.44 -0.28
C LYS A 44 -5.45 -13.41 -1.25
N SER A 45 -5.67 -12.94 -2.49
CA SER A 45 -4.62 -12.79 -3.49
C SER A 45 -3.90 -11.44 -3.39
N LEU A 46 -4.37 -10.56 -2.51
CA LEU A 46 -3.82 -9.23 -2.32
C LEU A 46 -2.78 -9.22 -1.20
N ALA A 47 -1.85 -8.28 -1.29
CA ALA A 47 -0.93 -7.93 -0.21
C ALA A 47 -0.77 -6.40 -0.13
N LEU A 48 -0.38 -5.91 1.04
CA LEU A 48 0.08 -4.54 1.20
C LEU A 48 1.61 -4.53 1.14
N VAL A 49 2.16 -3.63 0.34
CA VAL A 49 3.59 -3.39 0.26
C VAL A 49 3.92 -2.05 0.88
N TRP A 50 4.90 -2.06 1.78
CA TRP A 50 5.51 -0.88 2.37
C TRP A 50 6.77 -0.50 1.61
N ILE A 51 6.89 0.77 1.24
CA ILE A 51 8.05 1.36 0.58
C ILE A 51 8.50 2.53 1.44
N ASN A 52 9.70 2.44 2.00
CA ASN A 52 10.30 3.50 2.81
C ASN A 52 11.68 3.85 2.23
N GLY A 53 11.80 5.04 1.63
CA GLY A 53 13.03 5.49 0.97
C GLY A 53 13.49 4.55 -0.15
N GLN A 54 14.78 4.17 -0.11
CA GLN A 54 15.42 3.24 -1.05
C GLN A 54 15.52 1.80 -0.52
N ASN A 55 14.82 1.49 0.58
CA ASN A 55 14.86 0.14 1.17
C ASN A 55 14.09 -0.87 0.31
N GLN A 56 14.39 -2.15 0.49
CA GLN A 56 13.63 -3.21 -0.17
C GLN A 56 12.15 -3.13 0.23
N PRO A 57 11.21 -3.29 -0.72
CA PRO A 57 9.79 -3.25 -0.40
C PRO A 57 9.39 -4.38 0.56
N ILE A 58 8.65 -4.04 1.61
CA ILE A 58 8.25 -5.01 2.64
C ILE A 58 6.81 -5.42 2.40
N VAL A 59 6.59 -6.70 2.17
CA VAL A 59 5.25 -7.25 1.89
C VAL A 59 4.60 -7.72 3.19
N LYS A 60 3.34 -7.33 3.40
CA LYS A 60 2.52 -7.75 4.54
C LYS A 60 1.14 -8.19 4.05
N SER A 61 0.64 -9.27 4.62
CA SER A 61 -0.71 -9.77 4.34
C SER A 61 -1.77 -8.80 4.88
N LEU A 62 -2.94 -8.79 4.24
CA LEU A 62 -4.10 -8.07 4.73
C LEU A 62 -4.66 -8.81 5.95
N ILE A 63 -4.89 -8.07 7.03
CA ILE A 63 -5.44 -8.54 8.30
C ILE A 63 -6.90 -8.09 8.36
N ASN A 64 -7.79 -9.00 8.78
CA ASN A 64 -9.22 -8.74 8.95
C ASN A 64 -9.87 -7.99 7.77
N PRO A 65 -9.73 -8.48 6.52
CA PRO A 65 -10.43 -7.89 5.38
C PRO A 65 -11.94 -7.94 5.58
N ILE A 66 -12.59 -6.79 5.61
CA ILE A 66 -14.04 -6.65 5.69
C ILE A 66 -14.56 -5.82 4.53
N LEU A 67 -15.73 -6.20 4.01
CA LEU A 67 -16.47 -5.37 3.06
C LEU A 67 -17.56 -4.62 3.84
N ASP A 68 -17.43 -3.30 3.90
CA ASP A 68 -18.38 -2.38 4.53
C ASP A 68 -19.12 -1.60 3.43
N GLY A 69 -20.27 -2.12 3.00
CA GLY A 69 -21.00 -1.61 1.85
C GLY A 69 -20.17 -1.69 0.56
N ASP A 70 -19.85 -0.52 -0.01
CA ASP A 70 -19.03 -0.39 -1.23
C ASP A 70 -17.54 -0.13 -0.93
N SER A 71 -17.15 -0.05 0.35
CA SER A 71 -15.76 0.14 0.77
C SER A 71 -15.20 -1.17 1.34
N PHE A 72 -14.03 -1.54 0.88
CA PHE A 72 -13.24 -2.58 1.50
C PHE A 72 -12.35 -1.97 2.57
N GLN A 73 -12.31 -2.55 3.77
CA GLN A 73 -11.42 -2.14 4.85
C GLN A 73 -10.56 -3.31 5.28
N PHE A 74 -9.33 -3.02 5.65
CA PHE A 74 -8.40 -4.03 6.15
C PHE A 74 -7.34 -3.37 7.04
N GLU A 75 -6.62 -4.20 7.78
CA GLU A 75 -5.46 -3.81 8.54
C GLU A 75 -4.19 -4.37 7.92
N ALA A 76 -3.06 -3.71 8.13
CA ALA A 76 -1.75 -4.29 7.86
C ALA A 76 -0.77 -3.89 8.96
N SER A 77 0.10 -4.83 9.33
CA SER A 77 1.15 -4.58 10.31
C SER A 77 2.21 -3.66 9.68
N LEU A 78 2.45 -2.51 10.31
CA LEU A 78 3.57 -1.61 10.03
C LEU A 78 4.79 -2.10 10.83
N PRO A 79 5.84 -2.65 10.19
CA PRO A 79 6.99 -3.22 10.89
C PRO A 79 8.04 -2.15 11.25
N TYR A 80 7.62 -1.16 12.05
CA TYR A 80 8.47 0.00 12.37
C TYR A 80 9.75 -0.40 13.11
N ASP A 81 9.66 -1.23 14.15
CA ASP A 81 10.82 -1.53 15.01
C ASP A 81 11.86 -2.41 14.31
N GLU A 82 11.43 -3.22 13.35
CA GLU A 82 12.29 -4.13 12.57
C GLU A 82 13.08 -3.39 11.49
N PHE A 83 12.46 -2.41 10.83
CA PHE A 83 13.03 -1.73 9.65
C PHE A 83 13.25 -0.23 9.80
N LEU A 84 12.96 0.34 10.98
CA LEU A 84 13.09 1.77 11.31
C LEU A 84 12.46 2.66 10.24
N MET A 85 11.13 2.57 10.10
CA MET A 85 10.33 3.19 9.04
C MET A 85 10.09 4.70 9.22
N ASN A 86 11.17 5.44 9.47
CA ASN A 86 11.15 6.89 9.68
C ASN A 86 10.88 7.65 8.36
N GLY A 87 10.31 8.84 8.50
CA GLY A 87 9.99 9.72 7.39
C GLY A 87 8.82 9.22 6.54
N LEU A 88 8.90 9.48 5.22
CA LEU A 88 7.85 9.13 4.28
C LEU A 88 7.84 7.63 3.98
N THR A 89 6.74 6.99 4.35
CA THR A 89 6.41 5.61 4.01
C THR A 89 5.22 5.59 3.06
N ILE A 90 5.39 4.92 1.94
CA ILE A 90 4.35 4.71 0.93
C ILE A 90 3.81 3.30 1.09
N SER A 91 2.48 3.15 1.12
CA SER A 91 1.81 1.87 1.07
C SER A 91 1.06 1.68 -0.26
N ALA A 92 1.10 0.47 -0.78
CA ALA A 92 0.42 0.10 -2.02
C ALA A 92 -0.22 -1.29 -1.87
N VAL A 93 -1.48 -1.42 -2.29
CA VAL A 93 -2.11 -2.74 -2.42
C VAL A 93 -1.72 -3.31 -3.77
N VAL A 94 -1.12 -4.48 -3.74
CA VAL A 94 -0.65 -5.19 -4.92
C VAL A 94 -1.37 -6.52 -5.07
N LYS A 95 -1.40 -6.99 -6.31
CA LYS A 95 -1.76 -8.38 -6.62
C LYS A 95 -0.54 -9.29 -6.41
N GLY A 96 -0.73 -10.34 -5.64
CA GLY A 96 0.30 -11.32 -5.31
C GLY A 96 0.98 -11.06 -3.97
N SER A 97 1.42 -12.13 -3.31
CA SER A 97 1.95 -12.09 -1.94
C SER A 97 3.45 -11.79 -1.86
N GLY A 98 4.07 -11.42 -2.98
CA GLY A 98 5.52 -11.20 -3.08
C GLY A 98 6.35 -12.48 -2.84
N PRO A 99 7.64 -12.33 -2.47
CA PRO A 99 8.38 -11.07 -2.35
C PRO A 99 8.57 -10.39 -3.71
N PHE A 100 8.69 -9.05 -3.70
CA PHE A 100 9.02 -8.28 -4.89
C PHE A 100 10.50 -7.87 -4.85
N ALA A 101 11.22 -8.05 -5.96
CA ALA A 101 12.64 -7.78 -6.02
C ALA A 101 12.97 -6.27 -6.13
N SER A 102 12.03 -5.48 -6.65
CA SER A 102 12.23 -4.05 -6.91
C SER A 102 10.93 -3.25 -6.77
N ILE A 103 11.06 -1.93 -6.61
CA ILE A 103 9.91 -1.00 -6.60
C ILE A 103 9.17 -1.04 -7.95
N ASP A 104 9.87 -1.28 -9.06
CA ASP A 104 9.25 -1.42 -10.38
C ASP A 104 8.33 -2.63 -10.46
N ASP A 105 8.68 -3.75 -9.81
CA ASP A 105 7.84 -4.94 -9.75
C ASP A 105 6.61 -4.70 -8.86
N VAL A 106 6.76 -3.94 -7.77
CA VAL A 106 5.65 -3.48 -6.95
C VAL A 106 4.71 -2.60 -7.77
N ALA A 107 5.22 -1.64 -8.52
CA ALA A 107 4.41 -0.74 -9.35
C ALA A 107 3.64 -1.50 -10.46
N LYS A 108 4.25 -2.52 -11.08
CA LYS A 108 3.55 -3.38 -12.06
C LYS A 108 2.39 -4.14 -11.40
N ALA A 109 2.59 -4.64 -10.19
CA ALA A 109 1.61 -5.41 -9.42
C ALA A 109 0.59 -4.53 -8.66
N THR A 110 0.84 -3.23 -8.52
CA THR A 110 -0.02 -2.31 -7.78
C THR A 110 -1.40 -2.21 -8.44
N LEU A 111 -2.41 -2.35 -7.60
CA LEU A 111 -3.81 -2.07 -7.92
C LEU A 111 -4.17 -0.68 -7.38
N LEU A 112 -3.79 -0.41 -6.13
CA LEU A 112 -4.17 0.79 -5.39
C LEU A 112 -2.98 1.37 -4.64
N GLY A 113 -2.85 2.68 -4.66
CA GLY A 113 -1.82 3.43 -3.99
C GLY A 113 -1.65 4.83 -4.61
N PRO A 114 -0.88 5.71 -3.98
CA PRO A 114 -0.22 5.51 -2.68
C PRO A 114 -1.18 5.74 -1.50
N GLY A 115 -0.97 5.00 -0.42
CA GLY A 115 -1.32 5.43 0.93
C GLY A 115 -0.08 6.08 1.54
N LEU A 116 -0.18 7.35 1.92
CA LEU A 116 0.97 8.11 2.42
C LEU A 116 0.94 8.13 3.94
N ILE A 117 2.06 7.76 4.55
CA ILE A 117 2.27 7.80 5.99
C ILE A 117 3.59 8.52 6.24
N GLU A 118 3.59 9.47 7.16
CA GLU A 118 4.79 10.18 7.59
C GLU A 118 4.98 9.94 9.08
N ILE A 119 6.15 9.45 9.47
CA ILE A 119 6.51 9.16 10.86
C ILE A 119 7.75 9.99 11.20
N ASN A 120 7.66 10.81 12.25
CA ASN A 120 8.72 11.71 12.71
C ASN A 120 9.24 11.32 14.09
#